data_AF-A0A3N5DYW2-F1
#
_entry.id   AF-A0A3N5DYW2-F1
#
_cell.length_a   1.000
_cell.length_b   1.000
_cell.length_c   1.000
_cell.angle_alpha   90.00
_cell.angle_beta   90.00
_cell.angle_gamma   90.00
#
_symmetry.space_group_name_H-M   'P 1'
#
loop_
_entity.id
_entity.type
_entity.pdbx_description
1 polymer ?
#
loop_
_entity_poly.entity_id
_entity_poly.type
_entity_poly.pdbx_seq_one_letter_code
_entity_poly.pdbx_strand_id
1 'polypeptide(L)'
;MSCRLVVSTLCLFLAATSFHCAVTQPVRVLNPGEARIAASIGGPVVPGSIPTVIIPYATAGAAVGISSDVTATGNVHLILATLKTLGVDGGAAVRLVSEKGAIPEVTAKAQVLLMTNFTAGSLRLFPSCSLNGSYRIGESVLGYGGLESMFQFTGDEHYLVGPFAGVQF
;
A
#
# COMPACT_ATOMS: atom_id res chain seq x y z
N MET A 1 7.08 35.32 7.31
CA MET A 1 6.57 34.32 8.30
C MET A 1 5.84 33.13 7.66
N SER A 2 5.48 33.19 6.37
CA SER A 2 4.70 32.14 5.69
C SER A 2 5.47 30.85 5.40
N CYS A 3 6.79 30.89 5.20
CA CYS A 3 7.58 29.71 4.84
C CYS A 3 7.71 28.68 5.98
N ARG A 4 7.90 29.13 7.23
CA ARG A 4 8.00 28.22 8.40
C ARG A 4 6.68 27.53 8.72
N LEU A 5 5.55 28.22 8.52
CA LEU A 5 4.23 27.66 8.74
C LEU A 5 3.92 26.59 7.69
N VAL A 6 4.22 26.87 6.41
CA VAL A 6 4.03 25.90 5.31
C VAL A 6 4.89 24.65 5.50
N VAL A 7 6.17 24.81 5.90
CA VAL A 7 7.05 23.66 6.18
C VAL A 7 6.55 22.85 7.38
N SER A 8 6.09 23.51 8.45
CA SER A 8 5.56 22.82 9.62
C SER A 8 4.26 22.07 9.32
N THR A 9 3.35 22.66 8.54
CA THR A 9 2.09 22.01 8.13
C THR A 9 2.37 20.87 7.16
N LEU A 10 3.32 21.03 6.24
CA LEU A 10 3.74 19.97 5.32
C LEU A 10 4.41 18.79 6.06
N CYS A 11 5.28 19.05 7.03
CA CYS A 11 5.88 18.01 7.87
C CYS A 11 4.84 17.30 8.75
N LEU A 12 3.86 18.04 9.28
CA LEU A 12 2.76 17.45 10.05
C LEU A 12 1.86 16.57 9.17
N PHE A 13 1.61 17.00 7.94
CA PHE A 13 0.85 16.23 6.95
C PHE A 13 1.62 14.98 6.50
N LEU A 14 2.92 15.10 6.19
CA LEU A 14 3.79 13.96 5.85
C LEU A 14 3.91 12.95 7.01
N ALA A 15 4.01 13.44 8.24
CA ALA A 15 4.05 12.60 9.42
C ALA A 15 2.71 11.87 9.65
N ALA A 16 1.58 12.53 9.37
CA ALA A 16 0.25 11.92 9.50
C ALA A 16 -0.04 10.86 8.41
N THR A 17 0.59 10.93 7.24
CA THR A 17 0.38 10.00 6.11
C THR A 17 1.33 8.81 6.08
N SER A 18 2.20 8.64 7.08
CA SER A 18 3.23 7.58 7.12
C SER A 18 2.87 6.39 8.04
N PHE A 19 1.61 6.30 8.50
CA PHE A 19 1.18 5.29 9.49
C PHE A 19 0.57 4.01 8.92
N HIS A 20 0.71 3.75 7.61
CA HIS A 20 0.02 2.61 7.00
C HIS A 20 0.97 1.68 6.23
N CYS A 21 0.85 0.37 6.50
CA CYS A 21 1.55 -0.72 5.82
C CYS A 21 1.04 -1.01 4.41
N ALA A 22 0.20 -0.14 3.86
CA ALA A 22 -0.38 -0.28 2.55
C ALA A 22 0.68 -0.11 1.47
N VAL A 23 1.34 -1.22 1.11
CA VAL A 23 2.05 -1.33 -0.15
C VAL A 23 0.98 -1.35 -1.25
N THR A 24 0.42 -0.19 -1.59
CA THR A 24 -0.55 -0.07 -2.70
C THR A 24 0.21 -0.12 -4.02
N GLN A 25 0.72 -1.30 -4.33
CA GLN A 25 1.18 -1.66 -5.66
C GLN A 25 0.01 -2.36 -6.39
N PRO A 26 -0.28 -2.00 -7.65
CA PRO A 26 0.36 -0.94 -8.38
C PRO A 26 -0.27 0.42 -8.03
N VAL A 27 0.51 1.49 -8.17
CA VAL A 27 -0.01 2.86 -8.07
C VAL A 27 -0.92 3.18 -9.26
N ARG A 28 -0.63 2.61 -10.44
CA ARG A 28 -1.43 2.75 -11.67
C ARG A 28 -1.68 1.41 -12.33
N VAL A 29 -2.79 1.29 -13.02
CA VAL A 29 -3.06 0.08 -13.82
C VAL A 29 -2.04 -0.02 -14.96
N LEU A 30 -1.44 -1.19 -15.12
CA LEU A 30 -0.51 -1.57 -16.17
C LEU A 30 -1.23 -1.84 -17.49
N ASN A 31 -0.52 -1.65 -18.62
CA ASN A 31 -1.07 -2.00 -19.92
C ASN A 31 -1.27 -3.53 -20.06
N PRO A 32 -2.18 -4.00 -20.92
CA PRO A 32 -2.38 -5.42 -21.16
C PRO A 32 -1.06 -6.15 -21.48
N GLY A 33 -0.74 -7.20 -20.73
CA GLY A 33 0.47 -7.99 -20.90
C GLY A 33 1.75 -7.37 -20.31
N GLU A 34 1.69 -6.13 -19.82
CA GLU A 34 2.80 -5.52 -19.10
C GLU A 34 2.93 -6.14 -17.70
N ALA A 35 4.15 -6.50 -17.33
CA ALA A 35 4.47 -7.02 -16.00
C ALA A 35 5.49 -6.12 -15.32
N ARG A 36 5.33 -5.93 -14.01
CA ARG A 36 6.30 -5.20 -13.17
C ARG A 36 6.58 -6.00 -11.91
N ILE A 37 7.83 -5.96 -11.48
CA ILE A 37 8.24 -6.44 -10.17
C ILE A 37 8.56 -5.23 -9.29
N ALA A 38 8.26 -5.34 -8.01
CA ALA A 38 8.54 -4.30 -7.05
C ALA A 38 8.99 -4.92 -5.72
N ALA A 39 9.82 -4.18 -5.00
CA ALA A 39 10.13 -4.47 -3.62
C ALA A 39 9.95 -3.19 -2.81
N SER A 40 9.51 -3.33 -1.57
CA SER A 40 9.34 -2.23 -0.63
C SER A 40 9.98 -2.58 0.70
N ILE A 41 10.59 -1.59 1.34
CA ILE A 41 11.10 -1.67 2.71
C ILE A 41 10.51 -0.46 3.45
N GLY A 42 9.90 -0.71 4.59
CA GLY A 42 9.22 0.29 5.41
C GLY A 42 8.87 -0.31 6.77
N GLY A 43 7.79 0.15 7.40
CA GLY A 43 7.33 -0.44 8.65
C GLY A 43 6.27 0.41 9.35
N PRO A 44 5.26 -0.21 9.99
CA PRO A 44 4.34 0.55 10.83
C PRO A 44 5.08 1.12 12.04
N VAL A 45 4.69 2.32 12.42
CA VAL A 45 4.96 2.87 13.74
C VAL A 45 3.87 2.37 14.66
N VAL A 46 4.21 1.63 15.72
CA VAL A 46 3.23 1.16 16.70
C VAL A 46 3.13 2.17 17.86
N PRO A 47 2.09 3.01 17.91
CA PRO A 47 1.87 3.87 19.06
C PRO A 47 1.48 3.01 20.27
N GLY A 48 2.23 3.12 21.37
CA GLY A 48 1.93 2.40 22.61
C GLY A 48 3.03 1.44 23.10
N SER A 49 4.07 1.18 22.31
CA SER A 49 5.31 0.61 22.85
C SER A 49 6.18 1.75 23.39
N ILE A 50 6.77 1.62 24.59
CA ILE A 50 7.84 2.51 25.07
C ILE A 50 9.14 1.71 25.00
N PRO A 51 10.09 2.06 24.12
CA PRO A 51 10.05 3.14 23.11
C PRO A 51 9.14 2.81 21.92
N THR A 52 8.69 3.83 21.17
CA THR A 52 7.98 3.65 19.90
C THR A 52 8.89 2.92 18.93
N VAL A 53 8.55 1.69 18.55
CA VAL A 53 9.36 0.86 17.65
C VAL A 53 8.78 0.91 16.24
N ILE A 54 9.63 1.22 15.25
CA ILE A 54 9.33 0.93 13.85
C ILE A 54 9.54 -0.57 13.67
N ILE A 55 8.48 -1.29 13.35
CA ILE A 55 8.61 -2.71 13.03
C ILE A 55 9.03 -2.78 11.57
N PRO A 56 10.28 -3.18 11.25
CA PRO A 56 10.69 -3.25 9.86
C PRO A 56 9.79 -4.23 9.10
N TYR A 57 9.36 -3.81 7.92
CA TYR A 57 8.52 -4.55 7.02
C TYR A 57 9.14 -4.50 5.64
N ALA A 58 9.21 -5.66 4.97
CA ALA A 58 9.71 -5.74 3.62
C ALA A 58 8.82 -6.65 2.79
N THR A 59 8.54 -6.21 1.58
CA THR A 59 7.71 -6.94 0.61
C THR A 59 8.42 -7.03 -0.71
N ALA A 60 8.14 -8.10 -1.45
CA ALA A 60 8.50 -8.22 -2.85
C ALA A 60 7.30 -8.81 -3.59
N GLY A 61 7.04 -8.36 -4.80
CA GLY A 61 5.89 -8.84 -5.54
C GLY A 61 5.93 -8.48 -7.01
N ALA A 62 4.85 -8.87 -7.67
CA ALA A 62 4.65 -8.67 -9.09
C ALA A 62 3.23 -8.18 -9.37
N ALA A 63 3.12 -7.40 -10.44
CA ALA A 63 1.86 -6.92 -11.00
C ALA A 63 1.82 -7.24 -12.49
N VAL A 64 0.65 -7.64 -13.00
CA VAL A 64 0.43 -7.96 -14.41
C VAL A 64 -0.84 -7.28 -14.91
N GLY A 65 -0.72 -6.50 -15.99
CA GLY A 65 -1.86 -5.87 -16.65
C GLY A 65 -2.72 -6.90 -17.37
N ILE A 66 -3.95 -7.07 -16.92
CA ILE A 66 -4.93 -8.01 -17.47
C ILE A 66 -5.70 -7.35 -18.63
N SER A 67 -6.03 -6.07 -18.49
CA SER A 67 -6.70 -5.27 -19.51
C SER A 67 -6.22 -3.82 -19.43
N SER A 68 -6.79 -2.92 -20.24
CA SER A 68 -6.50 -1.49 -20.13
C SER A 68 -6.77 -0.98 -18.72
N ASP A 69 -7.77 -1.54 -18.02
CA ASP A 69 -8.29 -0.97 -16.77
C ASP A 69 -8.17 -1.92 -15.58
N VAL A 70 -7.53 -3.08 -15.74
CA VAL A 70 -7.37 -4.07 -14.65
C VAL A 70 -5.93 -4.56 -14.57
N THR A 71 -5.36 -4.56 -13.37
CA THR A 71 -4.06 -5.16 -13.05
C THR A 71 -4.20 -6.12 -11.89
N ALA A 72 -3.70 -7.34 -12.05
CA ALA A 72 -3.59 -8.31 -10.97
C ALA A 72 -2.26 -8.14 -10.22
N THR A 73 -2.25 -8.41 -8.92
CA THR A 73 -1.04 -8.31 -8.08
C THR A 73 -0.89 -9.49 -7.15
N GLY A 74 0.36 -9.83 -6.83
CA GLY A 74 0.69 -10.68 -5.70
C GLY A 74 2.02 -10.28 -5.08
N ASN A 75 2.09 -10.34 -3.75
CA ASN A 75 3.31 -10.05 -3.01
C ASN A 75 3.58 -11.11 -1.93
N VAL A 76 4.84 -11.19 -1.55
CA VAL A 76 5.35 -11.94 -0.42
C VAL A 76 5.91 -10.96 0.62
N HIS A 77 5.64 -11.23 1.89
CA HIS A 77 6.11 -10.43 3.02
C HIS A 77 7.36 -11.08 3.63
N LEU A 78 8.53 -10.54 3.26
CA LEU A 78 9.83 -11.16 3.48
C LEU A 78 10.20 -11.25 4.96
N ILE A 79 9.93 -10.20 5.74
CA ILE A 79 10.33 -10.18 7.16
C ILE A 79 9.50 -11.15 8.00
N LEU A 80 8.24 -11.40 7.63
CA LEU A 80 7.37 -12.34 8.35
C LEU A 80 7.96 -13.76 8.39
N ALA A 81 8.69 -14.15 7.34
CA ALA A 81 9.33 -15.47 7.28
C ALA A 81 10.34 -15.66 8.43
N THR A 82 11.04 -14.60 8.85
CA THR A 82 11.97 -14.65 9.99
C THR A 82 11.25 -14.87 11.32
N LEU A 83 9.97 -14.48 11.39
CA LEU A 83 9.05 -14.71 12.51
C LEU A 83 8.26 -16.03 12.37
N LYS A 84 8.75 -16.97 11.56
CA LYS A 84 8.11 -18.27 11.26
C LYS A 84 6.67 -18.12 10.75
N THR A 85 6.40 -17.04 10.03
CA THR A 85 5.08 -16.72 9.49
C THR A 85 5.19 -16.52 8.00
N LEU A 86 4.44 -17.29 7.22
CA LEU A 86 4.24 -16.98 5.81
C LEU A 86 3.25 -15.84 5.71
N GLY A 87 3.63 -14.77 5.01
CA GLY A 87 2.72 -13.70 4.63
C GLY A 87 2.72 -13.55 3.12
N VAL A 88 1.54 -13.66 2.52
CA VAL A 88 1.34 -13.41 1.09
C VAL A 88 0.08 -12.58 0.90
N ASP A 89 0.08 -11.66 -0.06
CA ASP A 89 -1.13 -10.97 -0.47
C ASP A 89 -1.36 -11.11 -1.97
N GLY A 90 -2.64 -11.10 -2.34
CA GLY A 90 -3.09 -11.14 -3.73
C GLY A 90 -4.28 -10.23 -3.93
N GLY A 91 -4.37 -9.60 -5.09
CA GLY A 91 -5.44 -8.64 -5.35
C GLY A 91 -5.53 -8.19 -6.80
N ALA A 92 -6.43 -7.24 -7.03
CA ALA A 92 -6.61 -6.59 -8.32
C ALA A 92 -6.90 -5.10 -8.14
N ALA A 93 -6.28 -4.28 -8.99
CA ALA A 93 -6.55 -2.86 -9.12
C ALA A 93 -7.37 -2.61 -10.38
N VAL A 94 -8.38 -1.74 -10.26
CA VAL A 94 -9.25 -1.30 -11.35
C VAL A 94 -9.10 0.20 -11.51
N ARG A 95 -8.90 0.67 -12.75
CA ARG A 95 -8.89 2.08 -13.07
C ARG A 95 -10.33 2.60 -13.10
N LEU A 96 -10.60 3.62 -12.30
CA LEU A 96 -11.89 4.31 -12.26
C LEU A 96 -11.87 5.56 -13.15
N VAL A 97 -10.74 6.26 -13.16
CA VAL A 97 -10.53 7.47 -13.96
C VAL A 97 -9.13 7.41 -14.57
N SER A 98 -9.02 7.67 -15.87
CA SER A 98 -7.73 7.81 -16.55
C SER A 98 -7.18 9.23 -16.41
N GLU A 99 -5.87 9.33 -16.19
CA GLU A 99 -5.19 10.63 -16.18
C GLU A 99 -5.40 11.35 -17.52
N LYS A 100 -5.85 12.61 -17.47
CA LYS A 100 -6.05 13.44 -18.66
C LYS A 100 -5.90 14.92 -18.33
N GLY A 101 -4.86 15.56 -18.86
CA GLY A 101 -4.58 16.95 -18.53
C GLY A 101 -4.39 17.10 -17.02
N ALA A 102 -5.18 17.96 -16.37
CA ALA A 102 -5.14 18.18 -14.93
C ALA A 102 -5.87 17.12 -14.08
N ILE A 103 -6.49 16.11 -14.71
CA ILE A 103 -7.24 15.07 -14.01
C ILE A 103 -6.28 13.94 -13.63
N PRO A 104 -6.16 13.56 -12.35
CA PRO A 104 -5.35 12.42 -11.92
C PRO A 104 -5.99 11.08 -12.30
N GLU A 105 -5.15 10.06 -12.43
CA GLU A 105 -5.65 8.69 -12.48
C GLU A 105 -6.17 8.29 -11.11
N VAL A 106 -7.39 7.76 -11.08
CA VAL A 106 -8.00 7.20 -9.86
C VAL A 106 -8.14 5.71 -10.04
N THR A 107 -7.66 4.94 -9.07
CA THR A 107 -7.82 3.48 -9.06
C THR A 107 -8.38 3.01 -7.73
N ALA A 108 -9.17 1.95 -7.78
CA ALA A 108 -9.58 1.20 -6.60
C ALA A 108 -8.91 -0.17 -6.63
N LYS A 109 -8.45 -0.64 -5.48
CA LYS A 109 -7.85 -1.97 -5.33
C LYS A 109 -8.63 -2.75 -4.29
N ALA A 110 -8.81 -4.03 -4.55
CA ALA A 110 -9.20 -5.02 -3.55
C ALA A 110 -8.09 -6.07 -3.45
N GLN A 111 -7.72 -6.43 -2.22
CA GLN A 111 -6.68 -7.43 -1.96
C GLN A 111 -7.00 -8.22 -0.70
N VAL A 112 -6.37 -9.37 -0.56
CA VAL A 112 -6.43 -10.18 0.66
C VAL A 112 -5.00 -10.54 1.05
N LEU A 113 -4.62 -10.16 2.28
CA LEU A 113 -3.40 -10.63 2.92
C LEU A 113 -3.72 -11.91 3.72
N LEU A 114 -2.99 -12.97 3.41
CA LEU A 114 -3.01 -14.24 4.12
C LEU A 114 -1.74 -14.36 4.96
N MET A 115 -1.91 -14.60 6.26
CA MET A 115 -0.82 -14.91 7.17
C MET A 115 -1.04 -16.28 7.80
N THR A 116 -0.01 -17.13 7.79
CA THR A 116 -0.05 -18.42 8.49
C THR A 116 1.25 -18.67 9.24
N ASN A 117 1.13 -19.10 10.50
CA ASN A 117 2.28 -19.44 11.31
C ASN A 117 2.64 -20.92 11.13
N PHE A 118 3.90 -21.21 10.78
CA PHE A 118 4.35 -22.58 10.50
C PHE A 118 4.31 -23.51 11.72
N THR A 119 4.29 -22.96 12.94
CA THR A 119 4.30 -23.73 14.19
C THR A 119 2.90 -23.91 14.77
N ALA A 120 2.08 -22.84 14.79
CA ALA A 120 0.75 -22.86 15.39
C ALA A 120 -0.38 -23.25 14.40
N GLY A 121 -0.13 -23.23 13.09
CA GLY A 121 -1.13 -23.53 12.07
C GLY A 121 -2.29 -22.52 11.99
N SER A 122 -2.19 -21.38 12.69
CA SER A 122 -3.24 -20.36 12.71
C SER A 122 -3.23 -19.55 11.42
N LEU A 123 -4.25 -19.73 10.59
CA LEU A 123 -4.50 -18.93 9.40
C LEU A 123 -5.23 -17.63 9.78
N ARG A 124 -4.75 -16.50 9.29
CA ARG A 124 -5.40 -15.19 9.42
C ARG A 124 -5.58 -14.58 8.04
N LEU A 125 -6.76 -14.01 7.80
CA LEU A 125 -7.10 -13.33 6.56
C LEU A 125 -7.43 -11.87 6.84
N PHE A 126 -6.80 -11.00 6.06
CA PHE A 126 -6.94 -9.55 6.15
C PHE A 126 -7.31 -9.00 4.77
N PRO A 127 -8.60 -9.00 4.41
CA PRO A 127 -9.06 -8.27 3.24
C PRO A 127 -8.82 -6.78 3.42
N SER A 128 -8.37 -6.13 2.36
CA SER A 128 -8.31 -4.68 2.30
C SER A 128 -8.84 -4.16 0.97
N CYS A 129 -9.32 -2.93 1.04
CA CYS A 129 -9.71 -2.13 -0.12
C CYS A 129 -8.99 -0.79 -0.04
N SER A 130 -8.52 -0.29 -1.18
CA SER A 130 -7.92 1.02 -1.25
C SER A 130 -8.44 1.82 -2.42
N LEU A 131 -8.40 3.14 -2.25
CA LEU A 131 -8.68 4.13 -3.29
C LEU A 131 -7.44 5.02 -3.39
N ASN A 132 -6.83 5.09 -4.57
CA ASN A 132 -5.64 5.89 -4.82
C ASN A 132 -5.86 6.85 -5.98
N GLY A 133 -5.37 8.08 -5.81
CA GLY A 133 -5.16 9.04 -6.88
C GLY A 133 -3.66 9.16 -7.17
N SER A 134 -3.30 9.15 -8.45
CA SER A 134 -1.92 9.34 -8.90
C SER A 134 -1.84 10.31 -10.06
N TYR A 135 -0.73 11.06 -10.12
CA TYR A 135 -0.52 12.09 -11.12
C TYR A 135 0.95 12.16 -11.51
N ARG A 136 1.21 12.25 -12.82
CA ARG A 136 2.57 12.41 -13.34
C ARG A 136 3.11 13.83 -13.08
N ILE A 137 4.22 13.91 -12.36
CA ILE A 137 4.94 15.14 -12.06
C ILE A 137 6.19 15.18 -12.97
N GLY A 138 6.11 15.90 -14.08
CA GLY A 138 7.18 15.89 -15.09
C GLY A 138 7.11 14.65 -15.99
N GLU A 139 8.27 14.12 -16.40
CA GLU A 139 8.32 12.96 -17.33
C GLU A 139 8.36 11.62 -16.60
N SER A 140 9.15 11.53 -15.53
CA SER A 140 9.50 10.27 -14.86
C SER A 140 8.93 10.09 -13.46
N VAL A 141 8.49 11.16 -12.79
CA VAL A 141 8.02 11.06 -11.41
C VAL A 141 6.50 10.93 -11.37
N LEU A 142 6.01 10.03 -10.53
CA LEU A 142 4.59 9.86 -10.25
C LEU A 142 4.33 10.17 -8.78
N GLY A 143 3.57 11.22 -8.50
CA GLY A 143 3.05 11.48 -7.16
C GLY A 143 1.75 10.73 -6.94
N TYR A 144 1.53 10.19 -5.74
CA TYR A 144 0.30 9.48 -5.43
C TYR A 144 -0.11 9.65 -3.97
N GLY A 145 -1.40 9.43 -3.71
CA GLY A 145 -1.96 9.37 -2.36
C GLY A 145 -3.35 8.77 -2.36
N GLY A 146 -3.81 8.36 -1.18
CA GLY A 146 -5.06 7.64 -1.07
C GLY A 146 -5.41 7.22 0.34
N LEU A 147 -6.39 6.32 0.40
CA LEU A 147 -6.87 5.68 1.62
C LEU A 147 -6.83 4.18 1.40
N GLU A 148 -6.34 3.42 2.38
CA GLU A 148 -6.56 1.98 2.45
C GLU A 148 -7.34 1.66 3.73
N SER A 149 -8.21 0.67 3.60
CA SER A 149 -9.12 0.18 4.60
C SER A 149 -8.90 -1.33 4.71
N MET A 150 -8.38 -1.80 5.84
CA MET A 150 -8.13 -3.21 6.12
C MET A 150 -9.10 -3.71 7.20
N PHE A 151 -9.61 -4.92 6.98
CA PHE A 151 -10.52 -5.61 7.89
C PHE A 151 -9.85 -6.88 8.39
N GLN A 152 -9.96 -7.16 9.69
CA GLN A 152 -9.58 -8.45 10.25
C GLN A 152 -10.85 -9.27 10.52
N PHE A 153 -11.09 -10.31 9.73
CA PHE A 153 -12.26 -11.19 9.93
C PHE A 153 -12.03 -12.32 10.94
N THR A 154 -10.79 -12.55 11.37
CA THR A 154 -10.44 -13.64 12.28
C THR A 154 -10.14 -13.09 13.68
N GLY A 155 -11.06 -13.26 14.63
CA GLY A 155 -10.92 -12.82 16.03
C GLY A 155 -11.76 -11.59 16.34
N ASP A 156 -11.25 -10.69 17.19
CA ASP A 156 -11.86 -9.41 17.49
C ASP A 156 -11.85 -8.51 16.23
N GLU A 157 -13.01 -7.91 15.92
CA GLU A 157 -13.18 -7.06 14.75
C GLU A 157 -12.32 -5.80 14.87
N HIS A 158 -11.21 -5.77 14.14
CA HIS A 158 -10.37 -4.60 14.02
C HIS A 158 -10.50 -4.02 12.61
N TYR A 159 -10.88 -2.74 12.58
CA TYR A 159 -10.97 -1.93 11.38
C TYR A 159 -9.85 -0.90 11.38
N LEU A 160 -9.05 -0.88 10.32
CA LEU A 160 -7.97 0.08 10.19
C LEU A 160 -8.11 0.83 8.87
N VAL A 161 -8.24 2.15 8.96
CA VAL A 161 -8.20 3.06 7.82
C VAL A 161 -6.97 3.94 7.95
N GLY A 162 -6.12 3.90 6.94
CA GLY A 162 -4.90 4.70 6.91
C GLY A 162 -4.83 5.53 5.64
N PRO A 163 -4.63 6.85 5.74
CA PRO A 163 -4.18 7.63 4.60
C PRO A 163 -2.74 7.24 4.24
N PHE A 164 -2.42 7.33 2.95
CA PHE A 164 -1.05 7.16 2.46
C PHE A 164 -0.75 8.19 1.37
N ALA A 165 0.53 8.52 1.21
CA ALA A 165 1.03 9.36 0.13
C ALA A 165 2.47 8.98 -0.18
N GLY A 166 2.89 9.17 -1.43
CA GLY A 166 4.25 8.84 -1.86
C GLY A 166 4.59 9.34 -3.25
N VAL A 167 5.80 9.00 -3.67
CA VAL A 167 6.32 9.24 -5.02
C VAL A 167 6.92 7.94 -5.58
N GLN A 168 6.78 7.74 -6.89
CA GLN A 168 7.36 6.63 -7.63
C GLN A 168 8.24 7.20 -8.75
N PHE A 169 9.41 6.58 -8.94
CA PHE A 169 10.42 6.92 -9.96
C PHE A 169 10.52 5.81 -11.02
#